data_AF-A0A1A2PKV4-F1
#
_entry.id   AF-A0A1A2PKV4-F1
#
_cell.length_a   1.000
_cell.length_b   1.000
_cell.length_c   1.000
_cell.angle_alpha   90.00
_cell.angle_beta   90.00
_cell.angle_gamma   90.00
#
_symmetry.space_group_name_H-M   'P 1'
#
loop_
_entity.id
_entity.type
_entity.pdbx_description
1 polymer ?
#
loop_
_entity_poly.entity_id
_entity_poly.type
_entity_poly.pdbx_seq_one_letter_code
_entity_poly.pdbx_strand_id
1 'polypeptide(L)'
;MTTTDSTRLLPSQAMTRRIHHRHSPQSVAVSMASRLFVKNVVRAWAIQPNLHWPFAYIDGLAGMMPRIPTMAQIQPVKLGNCAAEWIRAPGASTKRVILYLHGGAFMTCGLNTHRSMVVRLSKEADAAVLTVAYRKLPKHQITDAIDDGMDGLRWLQRHGFDGDQVVVAGDSAGGYLAFMTTLLAIRNGEMRPAGVATISPFTDADPARKLRHRNARKCSMFTRRAFTMFAEYLSRAQVLEDQSDSPGKVASPVDADLTDLPPVTIHASADELLLADAELMAERLEASGVRCDLHLWDGQIHDFPLAADILPEGRRALRYIGAFIKDVTDVGAPARRARPWRPGMPTPAAAV
;
A
#
# COMPACT_ATOMS: atom_id res chain seq x y z
N MET A 1 1.23 -0.45 52.47
CA MET A 1 1.69 -1.65 51.72
C MET A 1 0.61 -1.99 50.72
N THR A 2 0.99 -1.94 49.43
CA THR A 2 0.44 -2.63 48.25
C THR A 2 -1.05 -2.45 47.90
N THR A 3 -1.25 -1.44 47.04
CA THR A 3 -2.07 -1.47 45.82
C THR A 3 -2.13 -2.82 45.11
N THR A 4 -3.30 -3.15 44.54
CA THR A 4 -3.46 -3.28 43.07
C THR A 4 -4.93 -3.22 42.67
N ASP A 5 -5.22 -2.20 41.87
CA ASP A 5 -6.41 -1.98 41.08
C ASP A 5 -6.47 -3.02 39.95
N SER A 6 -7.62 -3.67 39.78
CA SER A 6 -7.88 -4.62 38.70
C SER A 6 -8.92 -4.02 37.76
N THR A 7 -8.50 -3.06 36.96
CA THR A 7 -9.32 -2.55 35.86
C THR A 7 -9.39 -3.64 34.79
N ARG A 8 -10.51 -4.36 34.73
CA ARG A 8 -10.88 -5.15 33.55
C ARG A 8 -11.00 -4.18 32.36
N LEU A 9 -9.99 -4.15 31.50
CA LEU A 9 -10.08 -3.54 30.19
C LEU A 9 -11.22 -4.23 29.42
N LEU A 10 -12.29 -3.49 29.15
CA LEU A 10 -13.31 -3.91 28.19
C LEU A 10 -12.63 -4.13 26.83
N PRO A 11 -13.05 -5.12 26.02
CA PRO A 11 -12.51 -5.29 24.68
C PRO A 11 -12.68 -3.98 23.90
N SER A 12 -11.59 -3.48 23.32
CA SER A 12 -11.62 -2.26 22.53
C SER A 12 -12.58 -2.48 21.35
N GLN A 13 -13.44 -1.50 21.07
CA GLN A 13 -14.27 -1.50 19.87
C GLN A 13 -13.52 -0.96 18.64
N ALA A 14 -12.24 -0.63 18.78
CA ALA A 14 -11.46 0.01 17.73
C ALA A 14 -11.05 -0.97 16.62
N MET A 15 -10.87 -2.26 16.92
CA MET A 15 -10.46 -3.25 15.92
C MET A 15 -11.58 -4.24 15.55
N THR A 16 -11.88 -4.35 14.25
CA THR A 16 -12.65 -5.46 13.69
C THR A 16 -11.70 -6.44 13.01
N ARG A 17 -11.66 -7.69 13.47
CA ARG A 17 -10.87 -8.76 12.84
C ARG A 17 -11.77 -9.76 12.12
N ARG A 18 -11.54 -9.96 10.82
CA ARG A 18 -12.28 -10.91 9.97
C ARG A 18 -11.32 -11.90 9.31
N ILE A 19 -11.59 -13.20 9.46
CA ILE A 19 -10.84 -14.26 8.80
C ILE A 19 -11.69 -14.87 7.68
N HIS A 20 -11.12 -14.95 6.48
CA HIS A 20 -11.76 -15.48 5.28
C HIS A 20 -11.21 -16.86 4.97
N HIS A 21 -11.88 -17.90 5.49
CA HIS A 21 -11.42 -19.29 5.37
C HIS A 21 -11.61 -19.93 3.98
N ARG A 22 -12.53 -19.39 3.17
CA ARG A 22 -12.86 -19.95 1.85
C ARG A 22 -11.81 -19.53 0.82
N HIS A 23 -11.10 -20.52 0.26
CA HIS A 23 -10.20 -20.35 -0.87
C HIS A 23 -10.67 -21.15 -2.08
N SER A 24 -10.51 -20.56 -3.26
CA SER A 24 -10.95 -21.14 -4.53
C SER A 24 -9.89 -22.10 -5.13
N PRO A 25 -10.24 -22.97 -6.09
CA PRO A 25 -9.25 -23.72 -6.86
C PRO A 25 -8.22 -22.81 -7.55
N GLN A 26 -8.63 -21.60 -7.96
CA GLN A 26 -7.75 -20.58 -8.53
C GLN A 26 -6.71 -20.11 -7.52
N SER A 27 -7.07 -19.96 -6.24
CA SER A 27 -6.11 -19.63 -5.18
C SER A 27 -5.04 -20.71 -5.03
N VAL A 28 -5.40 -21.99 -5.11
CA VAL A 28 -4.43 -23.11 -5.11
C VAL A 28 -3.52 -23.02 -6.33
N ALA A 29 -4.08 -22.85 -7.53
CA ALA A 29 -3.31 -22.74 -8.78
C ALA A 29 -2.33 -21.55 -8.76
N VAL A 30 -2.80 -20.37 -8.33
CA VAL A 30 -1.97 -19.16 -8.20
C VAL A 30 -0.86 -19.37 -7.17
N SER A 31 -1.15 -20.02 -6.03
CA SER A 31 -0.13 -20.34 -5.02
C SER A 31 0.92 -21.31 -5.55
N MET A 32 0.52 -22.34 -6.29
CA MET A 32 1.44 -23.27 -6.94
C MET A 32 2.31 -22.56 -7.98
N ALA A 33 1.72 -21.76 -8.86
CA ALA A 33 2.45 -20.98 -9.85
C ALA A 33 3.44 -20.00 -9.20
N SER A 34 3.02 -19.30 -8.14
CA SER A 34 3.88 -18.42 -7.35
C SER A 34 5.09 -19.16 -6.78
N ARG A 35 4.90 -20.37 -6.25
CA ARG A 35 6.00 -21.22 -5.74
C ARG A 35 6.96 -21.67 -6.84
N LEU A 36 6.44 -22.01 -8.02
CA LEU A 36 7.25 -22.51 -9.13
C LEU A 36 8.05 -21.41 -9.82
N PHE A 37 7.48 -20.22 -9.99
CA PHE A 37 8.11 -19.15 -10.75
C PHE A 37 8.66 -18.05 -9.84
N VAL A 38 7.79 -17.37 -9.09
CA VAL A 38 8.17 -16.18 -8.32
C VAL A 38 9.12 -16.52 -7.18
N LYS A 39 8.80 -17.55 -6.38
CA LYS A 39 9.63 -17.95 -5.24
C LYS A 39 11.02 -18.39 -5.65
N ASN A 40 11.15 -19.04 -6.80
CA ASN A 40 12.45 -19.48 -7.31
C ASN A 40 13.28 -18.29 -7.82
N VAL A 41 12.67 -17.30 -8.48
CA VAL A 41 13.36 -16.05 -8.84
C VAL A 41 13.81 -15.29 -7.60
N VAL A 42 12.92 -15.12 -6.61
CA VAL A 42 13.24 -14.47 -5.33
C VAL A 42 14.34 -15.22 -4.57
N ARG A 43 14.34 -16.55 -4.61
CA ARG A 43 15.41 -17.38 -4.02
C ARG A 43 16.73 -17.18 -4.74
N ALA A 44 16.73 -17.12 -6.07
CA ALA A 44 17.93 -16.87 -6.86
C ALA A 44 18.52 -15.48 -6.57
N TRP A 45 17.66 -14.46 -6.47
CA TRP A 45 18.04 -13.12 -6.02
C TRP A 45 18.69 -13.15 -4.63
N ALA A 46 18.13 -13.89 -3.68
CA ALA A 46 18.68 -14.03 -2.33
C ALA A 46 20.03 -14.78 -2.27
N ILE A 47 20.43 -15.49 -3.32
CA ILE A 47 21.75 -16.13 -3.42
C ILE A 47 22.75 -15.15 -4.05
N GLN A 48 22.31 -14.36 -5.03
CA GLN A 48 23.14 -13.41 -5.79
C GLN A 48 22.50 -12.01 -5.83
N PRO A 49 22.39 -11.30 -4.69
CA PRO A 49 21.68 -10.01 -4.65
C PRO A 49 22.41 -8.89 -5.40
N ASN A 50 23.73 -9.02 -5.56
CA ASN A 50 24.59 -8.03 -6.21
C ASN A 50 24.61 -8.17 -7.75
N LEU A 51 23.90 -9.14 -8.32
CA LEU A 51 23.77 -9.27 -9.77
C LEU A 51 22.90 -8.13 -10.34
N HIS A 52 23.09 -7.78 -11.60
CA HIS A 52 22.26 -6.80 -12.31
C HIS A 52 20.88 -7.39 -12.65
N TRP A 53 20.02 -7.52 -11.64
CA TRP A 53 18.65 -8.00 -11.83
C TRP A 53 17.82 -7.00 -12.65
N PRO A 54 17.01 -7.44 -13.63
CA PRO A 54 16.28 -6.57 -14.55
C PRO A 54 15.02 -5.93 -13.92
N PHE A 55 15.04 -5.61 -12.62
CA PHE A 55 13.88 -5.10 -11.88
C PHE A 55 13.26 -3.84 -12.48
N ALA A 56 14.09 -2.97 -13.06
CA ALA A 56 13.66 -1.74 -13.72
C ALA A 56 12.82 -1.99 -14.99
N TYR A 57 12.96 -3.16 -15.62
CA TYR A 57 12.25 -3.49 -16.86
C TYR A 57 10.92 -4.20 -16.64
N ILE A 58 10.69 -4.74 -15.43
CA ILE A 58 9.49 -5.53 -15.11
C ILE A 58 8.20 -4.75 -15.41
N ASP A 59 8.13 -3.48 -15.03
CA ASP A 59 6.93 -2.67 -15.29
C ASP A 59 6.72 -2.38 -16.78
N GLY A 60 7.80 -2.06 -17.50
CA GLY A 60 7.75 -1.85 -18.95
C GLY A 60 7.28 -3.11 -19.70
N LEU A 61 7.81 -4.28 -19.35
CA LEU A 61 7.41 -5.57 -19.93
C LEU A 61 5.95 -5.90 -19.61
N ALA A 62 5.49 -5.63 -18.38
CA ALA A 62 4.08 -5.76 -18.04
C ALA A 62 3.19 -4.83 -18.90
N GLY A 63 3.70 -3.65 -19.25
CA GLY A 63 3.04 -2.72 -20.15
C GLY A 63 2.82 -3.25 -21.57
N MET A 64 3.67 -4.17 -22.04
CA MET A 64 3.62 -4.79 -23.38
C MET A 64 2.71 -6.01 -23.48
N MET A 65 2.34 -6.62 -22.35
CA MET A 65 1.45 -7.78 -22.35
C MET A 65 0.04 -7.39 -22.84
N PRO A 66 -0.66 -8.29 -23.56
CA PRO A 66 -2.04 -8.07 -23.96
C PRO A 66 -2.90 -7.71 -22.75
N ARG A 67 -3.53 -6.53 -22.78
CA ARG A 67 -4.40 -6.07 -21.70
C ARG A 67 -5.82 -6.56 -21.94
N ILE A 68 -6.52 -6.92 -20.87
CA ILE A 68 -7.97 -7.05 -20.93
C ILE A 68 -8.50 -5.66 -21.32
N PRO A 69 -9.29 -5.54 -22.41
CA PRO A 69 -9.86 -4.27 -22.82
C PRO A 69 -10.58 -3.61 -21.65
N THR A 70 -10.23 -2.37 -21.35
CA THR A 70 -10.86 -1.59 -20.30
C THR A 70 -11.45 -0.31 -20.89
N MET A 71 -12.65 0.04 -20.46
CA MET A 71 -13.27 1.32 -20.77
C MET A 71 -12.87 2.42 -19.76
N ALA A 72 -11.94 2.11 -18.84
CA ALA A 72 -11.45 3.08 -17.87
C ALA A 72 -10.70 4.22 -18.56
N GLN A 73 -10.92 5.43 -18.07
CA GLN A 73 -10.15 6.60 -18.48
C GLN A 73 -8.82 6.59 -17.73
N ILE A 74 -7.72 6.58 -18.47
CA ILE A 74 -6.36 6.59 -17.91
C ILE A 74 -5.66 7.80 -18.53
N GLN A 75 -5.25 8.75 -17.68
CA GLN A 75 -4.58 9.96 -18.11
C GLN A 75 -3.21 10.05 -17.44
N PRO A 76 -2.13 10.20 -18.22
CA PRO A 76 -0.82 10.49 -17.65
C PRO A 76 -0.84 11.82 -16.88
N VAL A 77 -0.19 11.82 -15.72
CA VAL A 77 0.01 12.98 -14.85
C VAL A 77 1.50 13.14 -14.59
N LYS A 78 1.98 14.38 -14.61
CA LYS A 78 3.35 14.71 -14.20
C LYS A 78 3.31 15.32 -12.80
N LEU A 79 3.97 14.67 -11.84
CA LEU A 79 4.25 15.22 -10.52
C LEU A 79 5.61 15.95 -10.55
N GLY A 80 6.03 16.51 -9.41
CA GLY A 80 7.29 17.25 -9.33
C GLY A 80 8.49 16.41 -9.76
N ASN A 81 8.61 15.21 -9.18
CA ASN A 81 9.77 14.34 -9.33
C ASN A 81 9.51 13.04 -10.08
N CYS A 82 8.25 12.70 -10.35
CA CYS A 82 7.88 11.42 -10.98
C CYS A 82 6.62 11.53 -11.86
N ALA A 83 6.36 10.46 -12.62
CA ALA A 83 5.11 10.31 -13.35
C ALA A 83 4.02 9.71 -12.44
N ALA A 84 2.77 9.92 -12.82
CA ALA A 84 1.60 9.30 -12.22
C ALA A 84 0.56 9.01 -13.29
N GLU A 85 -0.49 8.28 -12.93
CA GLU A 85 -1.69 8.12 -13.77
C GLU A 85 -2.93 8.46 -12.98
N TRP A 86 -3.78 9.29 -13.57
CA TRP A 86 -5.15 9.52 -13.13
C TRP A 86 -6.06 8.47 -13.80
N ILE A 87 -6.60 7.57 -12.99
CA ILE A 87 -7.40 6.44 -13.44
C ILE A 87 -8.83 6.60 -12.92
N ARG A 88 -9.81 6.42 -13.82
CA ARG A 88 -11.22 6.42 -13.48
C ARG A 88 -11.94 5.30 -14.23
N ALA A 89 -12.46 4.33 -13.48
CA ALA A 89 -13.31 3.29 -14.03
C ALA A 89 -14.61 3.89 -14.64
N PRO A 90 -15.25 3.20 -15.61
CA PRO A 90 -16.51 3.66 -16.17
C PRO A 90 -17.57 3.86 -15.08
N GLY A 91 -18.19 5.04 -15.06
CA GLY A 91 -19.22 5.39 -14.09
C GLY A 91 -18.71 5.77 -12.69
N ALA A 92 -17.40 5.68 -12.42
CA ALA A 92 -16.85 6.06 -11.12
C ALA A 92 -16.93 7.58 -10.91
N SER A 93 -17.35 7.97 -9.71
CA SER A 93 -17.44 9.34 -9.22
C SER A 93 -16.07 9.99 -9.04
N THR A 94 -16.05 11.33 -9.05
CA THR A 94 -14.90 12.14 -8.64
C THR A 94 -15.19 12.90 -7.35
N LYS A 95 -16.13 12.43 -6.53
CA LYS A 95 -16.40 12.97 -5.18
C LYS A 95 -15.40 12.49 -4.14
N ARG A 96 -14.73 11.37 -4.42
CA ARG A 96 -13.69 10.77 -3.59
C ARG A 96 -12.55 10.30 -4.48
N VAL A 97 -11.35 10.27 -3.92
CA VAL A 97 -10.12 9.96 -4.64
C VAL A 97 -9.20 9.09 -3.80
N ILE A 98 -8.48 8.21 -4.48
CA ILE A 98 -7.48 7.34 -3.87
C ILE A 98 -6.10 7.80 -4.34
N LEU A 99 -5.19 8.08 -3.42
CA LEU A 99 -3.77 8.09 -3.73
C LEU A 99 -3.24 6.66 -3.60
N TYR A 100 -2.82 6.04 -4.70
CA TYR A 100 -2.35 4.67 -4.71
C TYR A 100 -0.83 4.58 -4.87
N LEU A 101 -0.17 3.86 -3.96
CA LEU A 101 1.26 3.62 -3.93
C LEU A 101 1.49 2.12 -4.11
N HIS A 102 2.13 1.75 -5.23
CA HIS A 102 2.25 0.36 -5.64
C HIS A 102 3.26 -0.44 -4.81
N GLY A 103 3.08 -1.76 -4.71
CA GLY A 103 4.08 -2.67 -4.14
C GLY A 103 5.24 -2.95 -5.10
N GLY A 104 6.21 -3.75 -4.65
CA GLY A 104 7.41 -4.07 -5.43
C GLY A 104 8.73 -3.92 -4.69
N ALA A 105 8.71 -4.06 -3.35
CA ALA A 105 9.90 -4.03 -2.50
C ALA A 105 10.78 -2.77 -2.65
N PHE A 106 10.18 -1.64 -3.05
CA PHE A 106 10.87 -0.38 -3.41
C PHE A 106 11.85 -0.48 -4.59
N MET A 107 11.90 -1.61 -5.30
CA MET A 107 12.91 -1.91 -6.34
C MET A 107 12.29 -2.19 -7.71
N THR A 108 11.04 -2.66 -7.75
CA THR A 108 10.39 -3.09 -8.99
C THR A 108 8.91 -2.65 -9.04
N CYS A 109 8.20 -3.13 -10.07
CA CYS A 109 6.83 -2.77 -10.37
C CYS A 109 6.64 -1.27 -10.64
N GLY A 110 5.39 -0.86 -10.86
CA GLY A 110 5.04 0.44 -11.38
C GLY A 110 3.58 0.53 -11.77
N LEU A 111 3.28 1.54 -12.59
CA LEU A 111 1.92 1.81 -13.05
C LEU A 111 1.35 0.64 -13.83
N ASN A 112 2.14 0.00 -14.70
CA ASN A 112 1.65 -1.04 -15.59
C ASN A 112 1.28 -2.33 -14.85
N THR A 113 2.14 -2.75 -13.92
CA THR A 113 1.93 -3.96 -13.11
C THR A 113 0.69 -3.88 -12.21
N HIS A 114 0.31 -2.68 -11.77
CA HIS A 114 -0.81 -2.49 -10.84
C HIS A 114 -2.09 -2.01 -11.53
N ARG A 115 -2.02 -1.57 -12.79
CA ARG A 115 -3.14 -0.88 -13.47
C ARG A 115 -4.44 -1.66 -13.44
N SER A 116 -4.41 -2.98 -13.69
CA SER A 116 -5.63 -3.81 -13.70
C SER A 116 -6.33 -3.82 -12.34
N MET A 117 -5.56 -4.01 -11.27
CA MET A 117 -6.06 -3.97 -9.90
C MET A 117 -6.58 -2.57 -9.53
N VAL A 118 -5.84 -1.51 -9.88
CA VAL A 118 -6.23 -0.12 -9.60
C VAL A 118 -7.53 0.27 -10.33
N VAL A 119 -7.71 -0.14 -11.59
CA VAL A 119 -8.97 0.07 -12.33
C VAL A 119 -10.14 -0.63 -11.62
N ARG A 120 -9.94 -1.86 -11.11
CA ARG A 120 -10.96 -2.58 -10.35
C ARG A 120 -11.26 -1.86 -9.03
N LEU A 121 -10.23 -1.41 -8.32
CA LEU A 121 -10.39 -0.64 -7.08
C LEU A 121 -11.17 0.66 -7.32
N SER A 122 -10.85 1.41 -8.38
CA SER A 122 -11.60 2.60 -8.82
C SER A 122 -13.10 2.30 -8.97
N LYS A 123 -13.44 1.16 -9.57
CA LYS A 123 -14.83 0.72 -9.73
C LYS A 123 -15.49 0.39 -8.39
N GLU A 124 -14.86 -0.43 -7.55
CA GLU A 124 -15.48 -0.91 -6.30
C GLU A 124 -15.62 0.22 -5.26
N ALA A 125 -14.69 1.16 -5.26
CA ALA A 125 -14.68 2.33 -4.39
C ALA A 125 -15.55 3.48 -4.92
N ASP A 126 -16.02 3.44 -6.16
CA ASP A 126 -16.65 4.59 -6.82
C ASP A 126 -15.79 5.86 -6.67
N ALA A 127 -14.51 5.74 -7.06
CA ALA A 127 -13.47 6.73 -6.83
C ALA A 127 -12.55 6.87 -8.05
N ALA A 128 -12.03 8.08 -8.27
CA ALA A 128 -10.84 8.24 -9.11
C ALA A 128 -9.59 7.79 -8.33
N VAL A 129 -8.54 7.41 -9.04
CA VAL A 129 -7.27 6.97 -8.43
C VAL A 129 -6.11 7.72 -9.07
N LEU A 130 -5.29 8.38 -8.26
CA LEU A 130 -3.98 8.85 -8.65
C LEU A 130 -2.96 7.79 -8.23
N THR A 131 -2.41 7.02 -9.18
CA THR A 131 -1.36 6.05 -8.90
C THR A 131 0.01 6.65 -9.23
N VAL A 132 0.96 6.57 -8.29
CA VAL A 132 2.26 7.25 -8.40
C VAL A 132 3.35 6.30 -8.88
N ALA A 133 4.13 6.69 -9.88
CA ALA A 133 5.29 5.95 -10.37
C ALA A 133 6.55 6.37 -9.58
N TYR A 134 6.51 6.18 -8.27
CA TYR A 134 7.52 6.70 -7.36
C TYR A 134 8.93 6.16 -7.68
N ARG A 135 9.92 6.96 -7.34
CA ARG A 135 11.36 6.70 -7.47
C ARG A 135 11.77 5.50 -6.63
N LYS A 136 12.66 4.65 -7.17
CA LYS A 136 12.96 3.32 -6.61
C LYS A 136 14.44 3.08 -6.38
N LEU A 137 14.74 2.20 -5.44
CA LEU A 137 16.07 1.64 -5.21
C LEU A 137 16.57 0.90 -6.46
N PRO A 138 17.90 0.83 -6.67
CA PRO A 138 18.96 1.51 -5.91
C PRO A 138 19.21 2.96 -6.35
N LYS A 139 18.56 3.44 -7.43
CA LYS A 139 18.86 4.75 -8.02
C LYS A 139 18.41 5.93 -7.14
N HIS A 140 17.41 5.68 -6.30
CA HIS A 140 16.79 6.63 -5.39
C HIS A 140 16.54 5.96 -4.05
N GLN A 141 16.29 6.77 -3.02
CA GLN A 141 16.09 6.31 -1.66
C GLN A 141 14.61 6.04 -1.35
N ILE A 142 14.33 5.46 -0.18
CA ILE A 142 12.95 5.29 0.30
C ILE A 142 12.35 6.66 0.68
N THR A 143 13.17 7.58 1.18
CA THR A 143 12.79 8.99 1.45
C THR A 143 12.29 9.68 0.19
N ASP A 144 12.98 9.50 -0.95
CA ASP A 144 12.52 9.97 -2.26
C ASP A 144 11.13 9.42 -2.64
N ALA A 145 10.87 8.15 -2.33
CA ALA A 145 9.57 7.53 -2.60
C ALA A 145 8.45 8.08 -1.68
N ILE A 146 8.78 8.43 -0.43
CA ILE A 146 7.84 9.10 0.49
C ILE A 146 7.52 10.50 -0.02
N ASP A 147 8.53 11.25 -0.47
CA ASP A 147 8.37 12.59 -1.05
C ASP A 147 7.48 12.54 -2.31
N ASP A 148 7.66 11.53 -3.16
CA ASP A 148 6.81 11.32 -4.34
C ASP A 148 5.34 11.04 -3.96
N GLY A 149 5.11 10.32 -2.84
CA GLY A 149 3.77 10.13 -2.27
C GLY A 149 3.16 11.45 -1.76
N MET A 150 3.95 12.28 -1.07
CA MET A 150 3.54 13.62 -0.63
C MET A 150 3.24 14.54 -1.82
N ASP A 151 4.03 14.48 -2.88
CA ASP A 151 3.78 15.21 -4.13
C ASP A 151 2.44 14.80 -4.76
N GLY A 152 2.08 13.52 -4.68
CA GLY A 152 0.76 13.00 -5.05
C GLY A 152 -0.37 13.62 -4.21
N LEU A 153 -0.24 13.65 -2.88
CA LEU A 153 -1.22 14.30 -2.00
C LEU A 153 -1.38 15.79 -2.30
N ARG A 154 -0.27 16.53 -2.44
CA ARG A 154 -0.27 17.96 -2.78
C ARG A 154 -0.89 18.20 -4.15
N TRP A 155 -0.65 17.30 -5.10
CA TRP A 155 -1.31 17.35 -6.41
C TRP A 155 -2.82 17.22 -6.26
N LEU A 156 -3.32 16.25 -5.47
CA LEU A 156 -4.76 16.10 -5.20
C LEU A 156 -5.35 17.36 -4.55
N GLN A 157 -4.68 17.91 -3.55
CA GLN A 157 -5.11 19.14 -2.87
C GLN A 157 -5.22 20.32 -3.84
N ARG A 158 -4.22 20.55 -4.70
CA ARG A 158 -4.25 21.60 -5.74
C ARG A 158 -5.39 21.39 -6.75
N HIS A 159 -5.87 20.16 -6.91
CA HIS A 159 -7.01 19.83 -7.79
C HIS A 159 -8.36 19.82 -7.06
N GLY A 160 -8.40 20.34 -5.82
CA GLY A 160 -9.63 20.61 -5.07
C GLY A 160 -10.19 19.42 -4.31
N PHE A 161 -9.35 18.42 -4.00
CA PHE A 161 -9.72 17.34 -3.09
C PHE A 161 -9.32 17.70 -1.65
N ASP A 162 -10.31 17.81 -0.79
CA ASP A 162 -10.12 18.00 0.64
C ASP A 162 -9.81 16.64 1.32
N GLY A 163 -9.23 16.66 2.52
CA GLY A 163 -8.75 15.45 3.20
C GLY A 163 -9.83 14.39 3.44
N ASP A 164 -11.07 14.80 3.71
CA ASP A 164 -12.25 13.95 3.88
C ASP A 164 -12.69 13.23 2.58
N GLN A 165 -12.12 13.61 1.43
CA GLN A 165 -12.35 12.97 0.14
C GLN A 165 -11.21 12.04 -0.28
N VAL A 166 -10.08 12.02 0.45
CA VAL A 166 -8.85 11.33 0.06
C VAL A 166 -8.61 10.10 0.94
N VAL A 167 -8.42 8.94 0.33
CA VAL A 167 -7.85 7.77 1.02
C VAL A 167 -6.46 7.48 0.45
N VAL A 168 -5.48 7.26 1.32
CA VAL A 168 -4.14 6.81 0.89
C VAL A 168 -4.12 5.29 0.94
N ALA A 169 -3.76 4.67 -0.17
CA ALA A 169 -3.78 3.22 -0.31
C ALA A 169 -2.47 2.68 -0.90
N GLY A 170 -2.15 1.44 -0.57
CA GLY A 170 -1.01 0.77 -1.17
C GLY A 170 -0.82 -0.66 -0.72
N ASP A 171 -0.03 -1.42 -1.47
CA ASP A 171 0.23 -2.83 -1.21
C ASP A 171 1.72 -3.08 -0.90
N SER A 172 2.02 -3.98 0.04
CA SER A 172 3.39 -4.34 0.40
C SER A 172 4.26 -3.12 0.77
N ALA A 173 5.33 -2.86 0.01
CA ALA A 173 6.14 -1.64 0.11
C ALA A 173 5.35 -0.35 -0.17
N GLY A 174 4.31 -0.41 -1.00
CA GLY A 174 3.35 0.68 -1.16
C GLY A 174 2.47 0.88 0.07
N GLY A 175 2.21 -0.17 0.84
CA GLY A 175 1.56 -0.09 2.15
C GLY A 175 2.40 0.66 3.18
N TYR A 176 3.73 0.44 3.19
CA TYR A 176 4.68 1.27 3.95
C TYR A 176 4.52 2.75 3.57
N LEU A 177 4.55 3.05 2.27
CA LEU A 177 4.48 4.42 1.79
C LEU A 177 3.13 5.05 2.13
N ALA A 178 2.03 4.29 2.07
CA ALA A 178 0.71 4.79 2.44
C ALA A 178 0.65 5.26 3.90
N PHE A 179 1.23 4.49 4.83
CA PHE A 179 1.33 4.91 6.22
C PHE A 179 2.27 6.11 6.39
N MET A 180 3.48 6.06 5.82
CA MET A 180 4.47 7.15 5.98
C MET A 180 3.98 8.47 5.40
N THR A 181 3.40 8.45 4.19
CA THR A 181 2.82 9.63 3.55
C THR A 181 1.66 10.20 4.39
N THR A 182 0.81 9.35 4.96
CA THR A 182 -0.29 9.82 5.83
C THR A 182 0.22 10.44 7.12
N LEU A 183 1.13 9.74 7.83
CA LEU A 183 1.75 10.24 9.06
C LEU A 183 2.44 11.59 8.83
N LEU A 184 3.19 11.71 7.75
CA LEU A 184 3.91 12.94 7.39
C LEU A 184 2.95 14.08 7.05
N ALA A 185 1.90 13.82 6.26
CA ALA A 185 0.90 14.82 5.90
C ALA A 185 0.18 15.39 7.12
N ILE A 186 -0.16 14.54 8.10
CA ILE A 186 -0.81 14.94 9.35
C ILE A 186 0.17 15.75 10.21
N ARG A 187 1.38 15.24 10.41
CA ARG A 187 2.43 15.89 11.22
C ARG A 187 2.77 17.29 10.70
N ASN A 188 2.81 17.45 9.38
CA ASN A 188 3.12 18.73 8.75
C ASN A 188 1.90 19.67 8.64
N GLY A 189 0.71 19.22 9.03
CA GLY A 189 -0.53 20.00 8.87
C GLY A 189 -0.96 20.21 7.42
N GLU A 190 -0.49 19.38 6.48
CA GLU A 190 -0.78 19.53 5.05
C GLU A 190 -2.15 18.97 4.66
N MET A 191 -2.48 17.77 5.17
CA MET A 191 -3.74 17.09 4.91
C MET A 191 -3.99 16.01 5.97
N ARG A 192 -5.25 15.84 6.38
CA ARG A 192 -5.73 14.67 7.13
C ARG A 192 -6.60 13.81 6.19
N PRO A 193 -6.05 12.75 5.56
CA PRO A 193 -6.83 11.85 4.72
C PRO A 193 -7.98 11.19 5.50
N ALA A 194 -9.06 10.84 4.82
CA ALA A 194 -10.24 10.17 5.38
C ALA A 194 -9.93 8.76 5.89
N GLY A 195 -8.91 8.09 5.34
CA GLY A 195 -8.51 6.76 5.76
C GLY A 195 -7.23 6.28 5.10
N VAL A 196 -6.75 5.12 5.58
CA VAL A 196 -5.63 4.38 4.99
C VAL A 196 -6.09 2.97 4.63
N ALA A 197 -5.81 2.52 3.40
CA ALA A 197 -6.21 1.19 2.93
C ALA A 197 -5.01 0.39 2.41
N THR A 198 -4.66 -0.70 3.08
CA THR A 198 -3.45 -1.46 2.74
C THR A 198 -3.70 -2.92 2.42
N ILE A 199 -2.82 -3.46 1.57
CA ILE A 199 -2.78 -4.88 1.20
C ILE A 199 -1.38 -5.42 1.56
N SER A 200 -1.31 -6.47 2.36
CA SER A 200 -0.08 -7.15 2.79
C SER A 200 1.03 -6.16 3.23
N PRO A 201 0.74 -5.12 4.03
CA PRO A 201 1.66 -3.99 4.17
C PRO A 201 2.98 -4.40 4.82
N PHE A 202 4.09 -3.86 4.31
CA PHE A 202 5.38 -3.87 4.97
C PHE A 202 5.43 -2.70 5.95
N THR A 203 5.42 -2.93 7.26
CA THR A 203 5.35 -1.85 8.26
C THR A 203 6.46 -1.88 9.29
N ASP A 204 7.26 -2.95 9.29
CA ASP A 204 8.34 -3.15 10.23
C ASP A 204 9.59 -3.62 9.46
N ALA A 205 10.63 -2.80 9.46
CA ALA A 205 11.89 -3.09 8.80
C ALA A 205 12.74 -4.11 9.57
N ASP A 206 12.48 -4.31 10.88
CA ASP A 206 13.16 -5.36 11.64
C ASP A 206 12.63 -6.74 11.18
N PRO A 207 13.49 -7.61 10.63
CA PRO A 207 13.07 -8.93 10.21
C PRO A 207 12.79 -9.88 11.38
N ALA A 208 13.22 -9.56 12.61
CA ALA A 208 13.26 -10.48 13.74
C ALA A 208 11.88 -11.08 14.06
N ARG A 209 10.83 -10.25 14.13
CA ARG A 209 9.46 -10.74 14.42
C ARG A 209 8.96 -11.65 13.30
N LYS A 210 9.09 -11.23 12.04
CA LYS A 210 8.65 -12.00 10.87
C LYS A 210 9.36 -13.34 10.75
N LEU A 211 10.66 -13.38 11.04
CA LEU A 211 11.49 -14.59 10.95
C LEU A 211 11.18 -15.62 12.05
N ARG A 212 10.68 -15.16 13.21
CA ARG A 212 10.19 -16.02 14.30
C ARG A 212 8.71 -16.38 14.17
N HIS A 213 7.97 -15.70 13.29
CA HIS A 213 6.55 -15.89 13.12
C HIS A 213 6.18 -17.27 12.57
N ARG A 214 4.98 -17.78 12.93
CA ARG A 214 4.46 -19.09 12.48
C ARG A 214 4.41 -19.24 10.95
N ASN A 215 4.31 -18.13 10.23
CA ASN A 215 4.25 -18.10 8.76
C ASN A 215 5.59 -17.90 8.06
N ALA A 216 6.70 -17.77 8.78
CA ALA A 216 8.01 -17.50 8.19
C ALA A 216 8.40 -18.50 7.07
N ARG A 217 7.85 -19.73 7.11
CA ARG A 217 8.08 -20.79 6.11
C ARG A 217 6.90 -21.08 5.18
N LYS A 218 5.73 -20.47 5.39
CA LYS A 218 4.51 -20.78 4.64
C LYS A 218 4.41 -20.02 3.30
N CYS A 219 4.97 -18.81 3.26
CA CYS A 219 4.82 -17.89 2.12
C CYS A 219 5.16 -18.55 0.78
N SER A 220 4.26 -18.37 -0.20
CA SER A 220 4.41 -18.88 -1.56
C SER A 220 5.38 -18.04 -2.40
N MET A 221 5.74 -16.84 -1.95
CA MET A 221 6.53 -15.86 -2.72
C MET A 221 7.90 -15.62 -2.10
N PHE A 222 7.97 -15.41 -0.79
CA PHE A 222 9.21 -15.10 -0.08
C PHE A 222 9.76 -16.30 0.68
N THR A 223 11.09 -16.38 0.76
CA THR A 223 11.77 -17.29 1.68
C THR A 223 12.34 -16.49 2.85
N ARG A 224 12.54 -17.14 4.00
CA ARG A 224 13.23 -16.51 5.15
C ARG A 224 14.57 -15.88 4.74
N ARG A 225 15.38 -16.63 3.98
CA ARG A 225 16.67 -16.15 3.48
C ARG A 225 16.52 -14.92 2.60
N ALA A 226 15.57 -14.93 1.65
CA ALA A 226 15.32 -13.77 0.80
C ALA A 226 14.90 -12.56 1.63
N PHE A 227 14.07 -12.74 2.64
CA PHE A 227 13.67 -11.64 3.51
C PHE A 227 14.84 -11.10 4.34
N THR A 228 15.70 -11.97 4.88
CA THR A 228 16.94 -11.55 5.56
C THR A 228 17.83 -10.72 4.63
N MET A 229 18.07 -11.19 3.40
CA MET A 229 18.86 -10.44 2.42
C MET A 229 18.22 -9.10 2.06
N PHE A 230 16.89 -9.05 1.99
CA PHE A 230 16.16 -7.80 1.76
C PHE A 230 16.33 -6.82 2.92
N ALA A 231 16.18 -7.26 4.16
CA ALA A 231 16.41 -6.41 5.32
C ALA A 231 17.86 -5.89 5.40
N GLU A 232 18.84 -6.74 5.10
CA GLU A 232 20.25 -6.33 4.99
C GLU A 232 20.47 -5.33 3.86
N TYR A 233 19.83 -5.54 2.71
CA TYR A 233 19.92 -4.63 1.56
C TYR A 233 19.33 -3.26 1.89
N LEU A 234 18.14 -3.21 2.51
CA LEU A 234 17.54 -1.96 2.98
C LEU A 234 18.48 -1.25 3.95
N SER A 235 18.99 -1.97 4.95
CA SER A 235 19.93 -1.42 5.95
C SER A 235 21.19 -0.81 5.30
N ARG A 236 21.71 -1.43 4.23
CA ARG A 236 22.89 -0.91 3.49
C ARG A 236 22.57 0.28 2.60
N ALA A 237 21.42 0.27 1.92
CA ALA A 237 21.01 1.38 1.07
C ALA A 237 20.94 2.70 1.84
N GLN A 238 20.66 2.62 3.15
CA GLN A 238 20.58 3.74 4.07
C GLN A 238 21.94 4.26 4.58
N VAL A 239 22.95 3.41 4.77
CA VAL A 239 24.28 3.86 5.25
C VAL A 239 24.93 4.86 4.28
N LEU A 240 24.50 4.87 3.01
CA LEU A 240 24.94 5.84 2.02
C LEU A 240 24.38 7.27 2.28
N GLU A 241 23.41 7.45 3.19
CA GLU A 241 22.90 8.76 3.66
C GLU A 241 23.64 9.30 4.90
N ASP A 242 24.47 8.49 5.58
CA ASP A 242 25.00 8.75 6.94
C ASP A 242 26.16 9.77 7.01
N GLN A 243 26.14 10.81 6.17
CA GLN A 243 26.99 12.00 6.28
C GLN A 243 26.29 13.20 6.95
N SER A 244 25.19 12.97 7.69
CA SER A 244 24.53 13.98 8.52
C SER A 244 24.18 13.44 9.91
N ASP A 245 24.23 14.29 10.93
CA ASP A 245 24.17 14.00 12.39
C ASP A 245 22.83 13.43 12.93
N SER A 246 22.06 12.68 12.14
CA SER A 246 20.90 11.93 12.63
C SER A 246 20.85 10.55 11.97
N PRO A 247 20.90 9.45 12.74
CA PRO A 247 21.06 8.11 12.19
C PRO A 247 19.92 7.75 11.24
N GLY A 248 20.26 7.50 9.98
CA GLY A 248 19.36 7.13 8.88
C GLY A 248 18.81 5.71 9.00
N LYS A 249 18.05 5.40 10.05
CA LYS A 249 17.29 4.13 10.15
C LYS A 249 15.98 4.27 9.36
N VAL A 250 15.65 3.31 8.47
CA VAL A 250 14.35 3.21 7.80
C VAL A 250 13.31 3.21 8.91
N ALA A 251 12.56 4.30 8.97
CA ALA A 251 11.49 4.47 9.93
C ALA A 251 10.46 3.37 9.68
N SER A 252 10.20 2.54 10.67
CA SER A 252 9.15 1.55 10.55
C SER A 252 7.82 2.23 10.91
N PRO A 253 6.81 2.29 10.01
CA PRO A 253 5.52 2.89 10.31
C PRO A 253 4.92 2.42 11.63
N VAL A 254 5.16 1.16 11.99
CA VAL A 254 4.63 0.55 13.22
C VAL A 254 5.17 1.17 14.51
N ASP A 255 6.34 1.81 14.45
CA ASP A 255 7.01 2.44 15.60
C ASP A 255 6.59 3.90 15.80
N ALA A 256 5.84 4.48 14.84
CA ALA A 256 5.37 5.85 14.94
C ALA A 256 4.28 6.02 16.02
N ASP A 257 4.01 7.28 16.37
CA ASP A 257 2.77 7.64 17.06
C ASP A 257 1.60 7.54 16.08
N LEU A 258 0.66 6.65 16.37
CA LEU A 258 -0.47 6.35 15.51
C LEU A 258 -1.75 7.06 15.95
N THR A 259 -1.76 7.75 17.09
CA THR A 259 -2.98 8.28 17.73
C THR A 259 -3.81 9.21 16.85
N ASP A 260 -3.15 9.95 15.95
CA ASP A 260 -3.78 10.88 15.02
C ASP A 260 -4.16 10.26 13.66
N LEU A 261 -3.87 8.98 13.43
CA LEU A 261 -4.21 8.34 12.16
C LEU A 261 -5.73 8.24 11.96
N PRO A 262 -6.21 8.42 10.71
CA PRO A 262 -7.60 8.16 10.38
C PRO A 262 -7.89 6.65 10.43
N PRO A 263 -9.16 6.22 10.26
CA PRO A 263 -9.49 4.81 10.14
C PRO A 263 -8.62 4.07 9.13
N VAL A 264 -8.32 2.81 9.42
CA VAL A 264 -7.43 1.97 8.61
C VAL A 264 -8.13 0.66 8.24
N THR A 265 -7.93 0.19 7.01
CA THR A 265 -8.19 -1.22 6.67
C THR A 265 -6.91 -1.91 6.23
N ILE A 266 -6.70 -3.13 6.72
CA ILE A 266 -5.53 -3.96 6.41
C ILE A 266 -6.03 -5.29 5.87
N HIS A 267 -5.68 -5.61 4.63
CA HIS A 267 -5.96 -6.90 4.00
C HIS A 267 -4.66 -7.69 3.87
N ALA A 268 -4.54 -8.88 4.45
CA ALA A 268 -3.31 -9.67 4.40
C ALA A 268 -3.60 -11.14 4.09
N SER A 269 -2.66 -11.82 3.44
CA SER A 269 -2.75 -13.28 3.35
C SER A 269 -2.41 -13.90 4.70
N ALA A 270 -3.23 -14.84 5.15
CA ALA A 270 -2.97 -15.61 6.36
C ALA A 270 -1.85 -16.65 6.18
N ASP A 271 -1.24 -16.74 4.99
CA ASP A 271 -0.15 -17.67 4.65
C ASP A 271 1.15 -16.96 4.22
N GLU A 272 1.21 -15.63 4.30
CA GLU A 272 2.40 -14.85 3.91
C GLU A 272 3.34 -14.54 5.07
N LEU A 273 4.57 -14.13 4.71
CA LEU A 273 5.61 -13.77 5.67
C LEU A 273 5.28 -12.43 6.36
N LEU A 274 4.67 -11.48 5.65
CA LEU A 274 4.23 -10.18 6.18
C LEU A 274 2.92 -10.24 6.98
N LEU A 275 2.35 -11.42 7.24
CA LEU A 275 1.24 -11.53 8.20
C LEU A 275 1.64 -10.97 9.57
N ALA A 276 2.91 -11.10 9.96
CA ALA A 276 3.40 -10.55 11.21
C ALA A 276 3.31 -9.01 11.28
N ASP A 277 3.43 -8.32 10.14
CA ASP A 277 3.34 -6.86 10.04
C ASP A 277 1.89 -6.42 10.14
N ALA A 278 1.00 -7.10 9.39
CA ALA A 278 -0.43 -6.83 9.44
C ALA A 278 -1.01 -7.04 10.85
N GLU A 279 -0.63 -8.14 11.53
CA GLU A 279 -1.04 -8.41 12.91
C GLU A 279 -0.47 -7.35 13.88
N LEU A 280 0.83 -7.04 13.80
CA LEU A 280 1.46 -6.05 14.70
C LEU A 280 0.91 -4.63 14.50
N MET A 281 0.73 -4.19 13.24
CA MET A 281 0.17 -2.87 12.95
C MET A 281 -1.26 -2.75 13.45
N ALA A 282 -2.09 -3.79 13.26
CA ALA A 282 -3.46 -3.79 13.79
C ALA A 282 -3.49 -3.71 15.32
N GLU A 283 -2.63 -4.47 16.01
CA GLU A 283 -2.47 -4.40 17.47
C GLU A 283 -2.06 -3.00 17.93
N ARG A 284 -1.16 -2.33 17.20
CA ARG A 284 -0.69 -0.97 17.51
C ARG A 284 -1.78 0.08 17.27
N LEU A 285 -2.51 -0.01 16.16
CA LEU A 285 -3.65 0.86 15.87
C LEU A 285 -4.74 0.73 16.94
N GLU A 286 -5.03 -0.51 17.35
CA GLU A 286 -5.97 -0.78 18.42
C GLU A 286 -5.53 -0.15 19.75
N ALA A 287 -4.25 -0.34 20.12
CA ALA A 287 -3.68 0.26 21.33
C ALA A 287 -3.66 1.79 21.31
N SER A 288 -3.63 2.40 20.11
CA SER A 288 -3.74 3.84 19.90
C SER A 288 -5.19 4.35 19.78
N GLY A 289 -6.20 3.47 19.89
CA GLY A 289 -7.61 3.83 19.76
C GLY A 289 -8.07 4.14 18.33
N VAL A 290 -7.26 3.83 17.33
CA VAL A 290 -7.56 4.05 15.91
C VAL A 290 -8.43 2.92 15.38
N ARG A 291 -9.52 3.26 14.67
CA ARG A 291 -10.37 2.27 14.01
C ARG A 291 -9.56 1.46 13.00
N CYS A 292 -9.52 0.13 13.15
CA CYS A 292 -8.83 -0.78 12.25
C CYS A 292 -9.73 -1.95 11.81
N ASP A 293 -9.93 -2.10 10.50
CA ASP A 293 -10.60 -3.26 9.89
C ASP A 293 -9.55 -4.23 9.33
N LEU A 294 -9.17 -5.26 10.11
CA LEU A 294 -8.19 -6.29 9.73
C LEU A 294 -8.87 -7.49 9.06
N HIS A 295 -8.53 -7.75 7.80
CA HIS A 295 -9.02 -8.85 7.00
C HIS A 295 -7.89 -9.84 6.67
N LEU A 296 -7.95 -11.05 7.21
CA LEU A 296 -6.98 -12.12 6.97
C LEU A 296 -7.56 -13.18 6.02
N TRP A 297 -6.82 -13.53 4.97
CA TRP A 297 -7.31 -14.40 3.89
C TRP A 297 -6.52 -15.71 3.81
N ASP A 298 -7.17 -16.83 4.10
CA ASP A 298 -6.53 -18.15 4.08
C ASP A 298 -6.23 -18.59 2.64
N GLY A 299 -5.12 -19.31 2.43
CA GLY A 299 -4.75 -19.89 1.13
C GLY A 299 -4.24 -18.89 0.09
N GLN A 300 -4.06 -17.62 0.46
CA GLN A 300 -3.71 -16.58 -0.51
C GLN A 300 -2.20 -16.38 -0.63
N ILE A 301 -1.77 -15.88 -1.78
CA ILE A 301 -0.38 -15.43 -1.97
C ILE A 301 -0.20 -14.02 -1.39
N HIS A 302 1.06 -13.61 -1.26
CA HIS A 302 1.40 -12.21 -0.99
C HIS A 302 0.86 -11.31 -2.10
N ASP A 303 0.21 -10.19 -1.74
CA ASP A 303 -0.48 -9.25 -2.64
C ASP A 303 -1.50 -9.91 -3.59
N PHE A 304 -2.24 -10.92 -3.09
CA PHE A 304 -3.21 -11.66 -3.89
C PHE A 304 -4.24 -10.82 -4.69
N PRO A 305 -4.65 -9.59 -4.31
CA PRO A 305 -5.52 -8.76 -5.14
C PRO A 305 -4.91 -8.38 -6.50
N LEU A 306 -3.58 -8.43 -6.67
CA LEU A 306 -2.94 -8.28 -7.99
C LEU A 306 -3.40 -9.35 -8.98
N ALA A 307 -3.79 -10.52 -8.49
CA ALA A 307 -4.33 -11.61 -9.31
C ALA A 307 -5.85 -11.52 -9.52
N ALA A 308 -6.52 -10.42 -9.17
CA ALA A 308 -7.98 -10.29 -9.22
C ALA A 308 -8.60 -10.51 -10.62
N ASP A 309 -7.80 -10.48 -11.69
CA ASP A 309 -8.26 -10.85 -13.03
C ASP A 309 -8.69 -12.31 -13.12
N ILE A 310 -8.06 -13.20 -12.36
CA ILE A 310 -8.37 -14.64 -12.33
C ILE A 310 -8.78 -15.14 -10.95
N LEU A 311 -8.50 -14.39 -9.89
CA LEU A 311 -8.66 -14.80 -8.50
C LEU A 311 -9.93 -14.19 -7.87
N PRO A 312 -10.96 -14.98 -7.56
CA PRO A 312 -12.19 -14.49 -6.93
C PRO A 312 -11.95 -13.82 -5.58
N GLU A 313 -11.02 -14.33 -4.77
CA GLU A 313 -10.62 -13.79 -3.47
C GLU A 313 -10.09 -12.37 -3.62
N GLY A 314 -9.20 -12.14 -4.60
CA GLY A 314 -8.67 -10.81 -4.93
C GLY A 314 -9.80 -9.81 -5.23
N ARG A 315 -10.80 -10.22 -6.03
CA ARG A 315 -11.98 -9.38 -6.30
C ARG A 315 -12.80 -9.11 -5.03
N ARG A 316 -12.93 -10.08 -4.13
CA ARG A 316 -13.65 -9.89 -2.85
C ARG A 316 -12.90 -8.90 -1.96
N ALA A 317 -11.59 -8.99 -1.88
CA ALA A 317 -10.78 -8.06 -1.11
C ALA A 317 -10.95 -6.62 -1.62
N LEU A 318 -10.86 -6.39 -2.94
CA LEU A 318 -11.09 -5.07 -3.53
C LEU A 318 -12.50 -4.53 -3.26
N ARG A 319 -13.53 -5.39 -3.16
CA ARG A 319 -14.88 -4.98 -2.75
C ARG A 319 -14.94 -4.49 -1.30
N TYR A 320 -14.28 -5.20 -0.39
CA TYR A 320 -14.20 -4.78 1.01
C TYR A 320 -13.43 -3.46 1.16
N ILE A 321 -12.29 -3.33 0.49
CA ILE A 321 -11.52 -2.08 0.46
C ILE A 321 -12.36 -0.95 -0.13
N GLY A 322 -13.05 -1.18 -1.25
CA GLY A 322 -13.94 -0.19 -1.85
C GLY A 322 -15.10 0.21 -0.94
N ALA A 323 -15.67 -0.72 -0.19
CA ALA A 323 -16.70 -0.44 0.81
C ALA A 323 -16.16 0.43 1.96
N PHE A 324 -14.98 0.10 2.48
CA PHE A 324 -14.29 0.90 3.49
C PHE A 324 -14.03 2.34 2.99
N ILE A 325 -13.53 2.49 1.76
CA ILE A 325 -13.24 3.81 1.17
C ILE A 325 -14.51 4.67 1.07
N LYS A 326 -15.64 4.07 0.67
CA LYS A 326 -16.92 4.78 0.64
C LYS A 326 -17.38 5.18 2.04
N ASP A 327 -17.32 4.26 2.99
CA ASP A 327 -17.68 4.50 4.39
C ASP A 327 -16.92 5.69 4.99
N VAL A 328 -15.59 5.70 4.90
CA VAL A 328 -14.78 6.76 5.51
C VAL A 328 -14.87 8.12 4.80
N THR A 329 -15.20 8.14 3.51
CA THR A 329 -15.35 9.39 2.73
C THR A 329 -16.78 9.95 2.74
N ASP A 330 -17.79 9.16 3.12
CA ASP A 330 -19.17 9.61 3.23
C ASP A 330 -19.47 10.27 4.60
N VAL A 331 -18.68 9.99 5.64
CA VAL A 331 -18.85 10.53 7.01
C VAL A 331 -18.51 12.03 7.11
N GLY A 332 -17.75 12.58 6.14
CA GLY A 332 -17.28 13.97 6.15
C GLY A 332 -18.07 14.97 5.31
N ALA A 333 -19.02 14.53 4.47
CA ALA A 333 -19.63 15.41 3.47
C ALA A 333 -20.86 16.19 4.00
N PRO A 334 -20.77 17.49 4.35
CA PRO A 334 -21.93 18.35 4.15
C PRO A 334 -22.22 18.37 2.65
N ALA A 335 -23.49 18.46 2.27
CA ALA A 335 -23.96 18.46 0.88
C ALA A 335 -23.38 19.62 0.04
N ARG A 336 -22.09 19.59 -0.30
CA ARG A 336 -21.44 20.53 -1.22
C ARG A 336 -21.52 19.95 -2.61
N ARG A 337 -22.03 20.76 -3.55
CA ARG A 337 -22.00 20.44 -4.98
C ARG A 337 -20.55 20.24 -5.40
N ALA A 338 -20.16 18.99 -5.61
CA ALA A 338 -18.88 18.65 -6.23
C ALA A 338 -18.71 19.48 -7.50
N ARG A 339 -17.65 20.29 -7.58
CA ARG A 339 -17.30 20.96 -8.83
C ARG A 339 -16.88 19.86 -9.82
N PRO A 340 -17.51 19.75 -11.00
CA PRO A 340 -17.09 18.76 -11.98
C PRO A 340 -15.62 18.98 -12.33
N TRP A 341 -14.79 17.96 -12.13
CA TRP A 341 -13.43 17.97 -12.64
C TRP A 341 -13.48 18.13 -14.16
N ARG A 342 -12.77 19.16 -14.68
CA ARG A 342 -12.67 19.45 -16.11
C ARG A 342 -11.28 19.04 -16.61
N PRO A 343 -11.18 18.12 -17.59
CA PRO A 343 -9.89 17.85 -18.25
C PRO A 343 -9.40 19.12 -18.95
N GLY A 344 -8.14 19.52 -18.72
CA GLY A 344 -7.44 20.51 -19.55
C GLY A 344 -7.16 21.91 -18.95
N MET A 345 -7.11 22.09 -17.63
CA MET A 345 -6.55 23.35 -17.11
C MET A 345 -5.02 23.37 -17.29
N PRO A 346 -4.45 24.43 -17.90
CA PRO A 346 -3.00 24.57 -18.02
C PRO A 346 -2.37 24.74 -16.64
N THR A 347 -1.17 24.18 -16.47
CA THR A 347 -0.25 24.50 -15.38
C THR A 347 -0.23 26.02 -15.17
N PRO A 348 -0.43 26.53 -13.93
CA PRO A 348 -0.14 27.93 -13.65
C PRO A 348 1.32 28.16 -14.02
N ALA A 349 1.54 29.03 -15.00
CA ALA A 349 2.86 29.48 -15.38
C ALA A 349 3.59 29.97 -14.13
N ALA A 350 4.87 29.62 -14.02
CA ALA A 350 5.78 30.22 -13.07
C ALA A 350 5.66 31.74 -13.15
N ALA A 351 5.19 32.37 -12.07
CA ALA A 351 5.26 33.80 -11.92
C ALA A 351 6.67 34.12 -11.40
N VAL A 352 7.49 34.58 -12.36
CA VAL A 352 8.67 35.46 -12.31
C VAL A 352 9.70 35.22 -11.21
#